data_AF-A0A392W450-F1
#
_entry.id   AF-A0A392W450-F1
#
_cell.length_a   1.000
_cell.length_b   1.000
_cell.length_c   1.000
_cell.angle_alpha   90.00
_cell.angle_beta   90.00
_cell.angle_gamma   90.00
#
_symmetry.space_group_name_H-M   'P 1'
#
loop_
_entity.id
_entity.type
_entity.pdbx_description
1 polymer ?
#
loop_
_entity_poly.entity_id
_entity_poly.type
_entity_poly.pdbx_seq_one_letter_code
_entity_poly.pdbx_strand_id
1 'polypeptide(L)' 'ESFTFQMGRELGELKQGRTSVAEYTRKFNELVRFSSDAAGALSERANMNKYRYGLRGDIAHAVSLQNI' A
#
# COMPACT_ATOMS: atom_id res chain seq x y z
N GLU A 1 8.38 15.90 -12.23
CA GLU A 1 8.18 14.48 -11.85
C GLU A 1 7.09 13.89 -12.75
N SER A 2 7.23 12.63 -13.16
CA SER A 2 6.14 11.93 -13.88
C SER A 2 4.98 11.64 -12.93
N PHE A 3 3.75 11.64 -13.43
CA PHE A 3 2.56 11.24 -12.68
C PHE A 3 2.75 9.88 -11.98
N THR A 4 3.32 8.90 -12.69
CA THR A 4 3.59 7.56 -12.15
C THR A 4 4.65 7.56 -11.04
N PHE A 5 5.64 8.45 -11.12
CA PHE A 5 6.66 8.63 -10.07
C PHE A 5 6.05 9.23 -8.80
N GLN A 6 5.15 10.20 -8.95
CA GLN A 6 4.41 10.78 -7.83
C GLN A 6 3.55 9.72 -7.13
N MET A 7 2.82 8.88 -7.89
CA MET A 7 2.01 7.79 -7.33
C MET A 7 2.87 6.76 -6.60
N GLY A 8 4.05 6.40 -7.15
CA GLY A 8 4.99 5.49 -6.49
C GLY A 8 5.55 6.05 -5.19
N ARG A 9 5.85 7.37 -5.15
CA ARG A 9 6.25 8.05 -3.92
C ARG A 9 5.13 8.04 -2.88
N GLU A 10 3.91 8.41 -3.28
CA GLU A 10 2.76 8.42 -2.39
C GLU A 10 2.45 7.03 -1.84
N LEU A 11 2.56 5.98 -2.67
CA LEU A 11 2.48 4.57 -2.23
C LEU A 11 3.56 4.24 -1.19
N GLY A 12 4.76 4.79 -1.37
CA GLY A 12 5.87 4.69 -0.44
C GLY A 12 5.57 5.23 0.95
N GLU A 13 4.86 6.36 1.02
CA GLU A 13 4.54 7.10 2.25
C GLU A 13 3.18 6.71 2.84
N LEU A 14 2.34 5.97 2.09
CA LEU A 14 0.97 5.64 2.48
C LEU A 14 0.89 4.82 3.79
N LYS A 15 0.15 5.36 4.76
CA LYS A 15 -0.25 4.70 6.00
C LYS A 15 -1.76 4.85 6.21
N GLN A 16 -2.39 3.87 6.85
CA GLN A 16 -3.82 3.92 7.19
C GLN A 16 -4.13 5.10 8.13
N GLY A 17 -3.29 5.34 9.13
CA GLY A 17 -3.52 6.41 10.10
C GLY A 17 -4.88 6.27 10.80
N ARG A 18 -5.73 7.30 10.67
CA ARG A 18 -7.06 7.36 11.31
C ARG A 18 -8.21 6.94 10.39
N THR A 19 -7.95 6.63 9.12
CA THR A 19 -8.99 6.23 8.16
C THR A 19 -9.41 4.78 8.36
N SER A 20 -10.57 4.43 7.80
CA SER A 20 -11.03 3.05 7.78
C SER A 20 -10.09 2.18 6.92
N VAL A 21 -10.08 0.87 7.18
CA VAL A 21 -9.33 -0.09 6.34
C VAL A 21 -9.80 0.03 4.90
N ALA A 22 -11.11 0.10 4.65
CA ALA A 22 -11.67 0.19 3.30
C ALA A 22 -11.16 1.41 2.52
N GLU A 23 -11.07 2.59 3.15
CA GLU A 23 -10.52 3.79 2.52
C GLU A 23 -9.03 3.63 2.22
N TYR A 24 -8.27 3.09 3.17
CA TYR A 24 -6.85 2.79 2.98
C TYR A 24 -6.63 1.78 1.84
N THR A 25 -7.41 0.68 1.79
CA THR A 25 -7.35 -0.33 0.74
C THR A 25 -7.67 0.26 -0.63
N ARG A 26 -8.73 1.09 -0.73
CA ARG A 26 -9.09 1.74 -1.99
C ARG A 26 -7.93 2.60 -2.50
N LYS A 27 -7.38 3.46 -1.64
CA LYS A 27 -6.26 4.34 -1.98
C LYS A 27 -5.00 3.57 -2.34
N PHE A 28 -4.68 2.50 -1.59
CA PHE A 28 -3.54 1.64 -1.89
C PHE A 28 -3.67 1.01 -3.28
N ASN A 29 -4.83 0.44 -3.61
CA ASN A 29 -5.07 -0.20 -4.90
C ASN A 29 -5.00 0.80 -6.08
N GLU A 30 -5.49 2.01 -5.86
CA GLU A 30 -5.40 3.10 -6.84
C GLU A 30 -3.93 3.46 -7.12
N LEU A 31 -3.14 3.68 -6.07
CA LEU A 31 -1.72 4.01 -6.20
C LEU A 31 -0.91 2.87 -6.82
N VAL A 32 -1.18 1.61 -6.42
CA VAL A 32 -0.56 0.43 -7.03
C VAL A 32 -0.86 0.41 -8.53
N ARG A 33 -2.13 0.54 -8.93
CA ARG A 33 -2.53 0.52 -10.35
C ARG A 33 -1.76 1.55 -11.18
N PHE A 34 -1.70 2.81 -10.73
CA PHE A 34 -1.00 3.85 -11.47
C PHE A 34 0.53 3.75 -11.40
N SER A 35 1.08 3.14 -10.34
CA SER A 35 2.52 2.90 -10.22
C SER A 35 2.98 1.68 -11.04
N SER A 36 2.12 0.70 -11.24
CA SER A 36 2.41 -0.52 -12.00
C SER A 36 2.57 -0.28 -13.51
N ASP A 37 1.98 0.79 -14.03
CA ASP A 37 2.13 1.23 -15.42
C ASP A 37 3.50 1.89 -15.70
N ALA A 38 4.36 2.01 -14.69
CA ALA A 38 5.74 2.48 -14.82
C ALA A 38 6.76 1.34 -14.68
N ALA A 39 7.96 1.56 -15.22
CA ALA A 39 9.08 0.61 -15.21
C ALA A 39 9.59 0.16 -13.81
N GLY A 40 8.92 0.56 -12.72
CA GLY A 40 9.26 0.27 -11.33
C GLY A 40 8.14 -0.41 -10.54
N ALA A 41 7.23 -1.13 -11.21
CA ALA A 41 6.15 -1.87 -10.56
C ALA A 41 6.68 -2.82 -9.47
N LEU A 42 6.07 -2.77 -8.28
CA LEU A 42 6.39 -3.70 -7.19
C LEU A 42 5.90 -5.12 -7.53
N SER A 43 6.65 -6.14 -7.10
CA SER A 43 6.15 -7.51 -7.14
C SER A 43 4.91 -7.66 -6.24
N GLU A 44 4.05 -8.64 -6.54
CA GLU A 44 2.85 -8.90 -5.72
C GLU A 44 3.20 -9.11 -4.25
N ARG A 45 4.30 -9.83 -3.96
CA ARG A 45 4.79 -10.03 -2.59
C ARG A 45 5.23 -8.72 -1.93
N ALA A 46 5.89 -7.83 -2.68
CA ALA A 46 6.27 -6.52 -2.16
C ALA A 46 5.04 -5.64 -1.88
N ASN A 47 4.03 -5.68 -2.76
CA ASN A 47 2.74 -5.00 -2.55
C ASN A 47 2.01 -5.51 -1.32
N MET A 48 1.92 -6.84 -1.14
CA MET A 48 1.30 -7.43 0.05
C MET A 48 1.99 -6.99 1.33
N ASN A 49 3.33 -7.02 1.36
CA ASN A 49 4.10 -6.57 2.52
C ASN A 49 3.87 -5.08 2.78
N LYS A 50 3.90 -4.25 1.73
CA LYS A 50 3.69 -2.80 1.84
C LYS A 50 2.32 -2.48 2.41
N TYR A 51 1.27 -3.14 1.92
CA TYR A 51 -0.09 -3.02 2.42
C TYR A 51 -0.17 -3.39 3.91
N ARG A 52 0.36 -4.57 4.28
CA ARG A 52 0.35 -5.07 5.67
C ARG A 52 1.06 -4.12 6.63
N TYR A 53 2.25 -3.62 6.26
CA TYR A 53 3.01 -2.69 7.10
C TYR A 53 2.49 -1.25 7.08
N GLY A 54 1.56 -0.92 6.18
CA GLY A 54 0.90 0.38 6.13
C GLY A 54 -0.37 0.47 6.97
N LEU A 55 -0.93 -0.67 7.40
CA LEU A 55 -2.09 -0.72 8.29
C LEU A 55 -1.81 -0.08 9.65
N ARG A 56 -2.87 0.36 10.33
CA ARG A 56 -2.82 0.86 11.70
C ARG A 56 -2.30 -0.23 12.63
N GLY A 57 -1.52 0.14 13.65
CA GLY A 57 -0.70 -0.80 14.42
C GLY A 57 -1.44 -2.00 15.01
N ASP A 58 -2.66 -1.80 15.53
CA ASP A 58 -3.52 -2.86 16.05
C ASP A 58 -3.96 -3.87 14.97
N ILE A 59 -4.31 -3.36 13.79
CA ILE A 59 -4.73 -4.18 12.65
C ILE A 59 -3.51 -4.88 12.03
N ALA A 60 -2.41 -4.15 11.83
CA ALA A 60 -1.15 -4.70 11.33
C ALA A 60 -0.66 -5.85 12.23
N HIS A 61 -0.77 -5.68 13.56
CA HIS A 61 -0.47 -6.71 14.53
C HIS A 61 -1.41 -7.92 14.39
N ALA A 62 -2.73 -7.71 14.35
CA ALA A 62 -3.70 -8.80 14.18
C ALA A 62 -3.49 -9.59 12.87
N VAL A 63 -3.27 -8.89 11.76
CA VAL A 63 -2.93 -9.49 10.45
C VAL A 63 -1.61 -10.22 10.53
N SER A 64 -0.65 -9.74 11.33
CA SER A 64 0.66 -10.39 11.42
C SER A 64 0.67 -11.75 12.09
N LEU A 65 -0.32 -11.98 12.96
CA LEU A 65 -0.55 -13.24 13.64
C LEU A 65 -1.28 -14.26 12.76
N GLN A 66 -1.89 -13.82 11.65
CA GLN A 66 -2.46 -14.73 10.67
C GLN A 66 -1.31 -15.34 9.85
N ASN A 67 -1.09 -16.63 10.03
CA ASN A 67 -0.18 -17.39 9.20
C ASN A 67 -0.88 -17.62 7.84
N ILE A 68 -0.51 -16.82 6.84
CA ILE A 68 -0.95 -16.91 5.44
C ILE A 68 0.22 -17.43 4.61
#